data_AF-A0A969P3J9-F1
#
_entry.id   AF-A0A969P3J9-F1
#
_cell.length_a   1.000
_cell.length_b   1.000
_cell.length_c   1.000
_cell.angle_alpha   90.00
_cell.angle_beta   90.00
_cell.angle_gamma   90.00
#
_symmetry.space_group_name_H-M   'P 1'
#
loop_
_entity.id
_entity.type
_entity.pdbx_description
1 polymer ?
#
loop_
_entity_poly.entity_id
_entity_poly.type
_entity_poly.pdbx_seq_one_letter_code
_entity_poly.pdbx_strand_id
1 'polypeptide(L)'
;MYLNPRYWRLLVLLGSNVLLLIALIAVIWIDNALNRGITYIPAPESTPIPWADGPILGVNAFHLHLEADPKAFTRTLKLARDLGATHVRMQLPWEDIEIHGRGDFEDRRHPDTVGIISAWQKYDA
;
A
#
# COMPACT_ATOMS: atom_id res chain seq x y z
N MET A 1 -54.40 22.43 -11.19
CA MET A 1 -54.10 20.99 -11.02
C MET A 1 -53.14 20.86 -9.86
N TYR A 2 -53.62 20.60 -8.65
CA TYR A 2 -52.76 20.45 -7.47
C TYR A 2 -52.10 19.07 -7.49
N LEU A 3 -50.77 19.01 -7.45
CA LEU A 3 -50.07 17.73 -7.30
C LEU A 3 -50.50 17.06 -6.00
N ASN A 4 -50.77 15.75 -6.06
CA ASN A 4 -51.06 14.95 -4.87
C ASN A 4 -49.92 15.11 -3.84
N PRO A 5 -50.21 15.37 -2.55
CA PRO A 5 -49.20 15.57 -1.52
C PRO A 5 -48.19 14.42 -1.40
N ARG A 6 -48.56 13.19 -1.82
CA ARG A 6 -47.64 12.05 -1.89
C ARG A 6 -46.57 12.20 -2.97
N TYR A 7 -46.92 12.71 -4.16
CA TYR A 7 -45.95 12.97 -5.23
C TYR A 7 -45.05 14.14 -4.89
N TRP A 8 -45.59 15.17 -4.24
CA TRP A 8 -44.77 16.28 -3.73
C TRP A 8 -43.72 15.81 -2.73
N ARG A 9 -44.12 14.99 -1.75
CA ARG A 9 -43.19 14.39 -0.78
C ARG A 9 -42.11 13.55 -1.46
N LEU A 10 -42.47 12.75 -2.47
CA LEU A 10 -41.51 11.95 -3.23
C LEU A 10 -40.50 12.83 -3.98
N LEU A 11 -40.95 13.89 -4.64
CA LEU A 11 -40.07 14.84 -5.35
C LEU A 11 -39.10 15.54 -4.39
N VAL A 12 -39.57 15.95 -3.22
CA VAL A 12 -38.71 16.56 -2.18
C VAL A 12 -37.66 15.55 -1.69
N LEU A 13 -38.05 14.30 -1.43
CA LEU A 13 -37.11 13.26 -0.98
C LEU A 13 -36.07 12.94 -2.06
N LEU A 14 -36.48 12.78 -3.32
CA LEU A 14 -35.55 12.55 -4.44
C LEU A 14 -34.61 13.74 -4.64
N GLY A 15 -35.12 14.96 -4.62
CA GLY A 15 -34.32 16.18 -4.71
C GLY A 15 -33.31 16.29 -3.55
N SER A 16 -33.72 15.95 -2.34
CA SER A 16 -32.82 15.93 -1.17
C SER A 16 -31.72 14.88 -1.32
N ASN A 17 -32.02 13.71 -1.88
CA ASN A 17 -31.04 12.66 -2.09
C ASN A 17 -29.99 13.08 -3.13
N VAL A 18 -30.43 13.68 -4.23
CA VAL A 18 -29.53 14.24 -5.26
C VAL A 18 -28.63 15.32 -4.65
N LEU A 19 -29.18 16.21 -3.83
CA LEU A 19 -28.40 17.25 -3.17
C LEU A 19 -27.34 16.66 -2.22
N LEU A 20 -27.71 15.64 -1.44
CA LEU A 20 -26.75 14.94 -0.57
C LEU A 20 -25.65 14.23 -1.36
N LEU A 21 -25.97 13.62 -2.51
CA LEU A 21 -24.97 13.00 -3.38
C LEU A 21 -24.02 14.05 -3.97
N ILE A 22 -24.53 15.19 -4.43
CA ILE A 22 -23.69 16.29 -4.92
C ILE A 22 -22.79 16.81 -3.79
N ALA A 23 -23.33 16.98 -2.59
CA ALA A 23 -22.55 17.40 -1.43
C ALA A 23 -21.45 16.37 -1.10
N LEU A 24 -21.75 15.07 -1.10
CA LEU A 24 -20.77 14.02 -0.88
C LEU A 24 -19.65 14.04 -1.94
N ILE A 25 -20.01 14.18 -3.22
CA ILE A 25 -19.03 14.33 -4.32
C ILE A 25 -18.15 15.54 -4.07
N ALA A 26 -18.73 16.68 -3.69
CA ALA A 26 -17.98 17.89 -3.41
C ALA A 26 -17.04 17.72 -2.21
N VAL A 27 -17.50 17.11 -1.10
CA VAL A 27 -16.65 16.84 0.07
C VAL A 27 -15.48 15.93 -0.30
N ILE A 28 -15.73 14.81 -0.98
CA ILE A 28 -14.67 13.89 -1.41
C ILE A 28 -13.68 14.62 -2.34
N TRP A 29 -14.18 15.43 -3.27
CA TRP A 29 -13.34 16.18 -4.19
C TRP A 29 -12.49 17.23 -3.46
N ILE A 30 -13.08 17.99 -2.54
CA ILE A 30 -12.38 19.00 -1.74
C ILE A 30 -11.36 18.35 -0.81
N ASP A 31 -11.75 17.28 -0.10
CA ASP A 31 -10.85 16.53 0.79
C ASP A 31 -9.65 16.00 0.01
N ASN A 32 -9.89 15.40 -1.16
CA ASN A 32 -8.84 14.97 -2.08
C ASN A 32 -8.05 16.15 -2.67
N ALA A 33 -8.61 17.35 -2.81
CA ALA A 33 -7.87 18.51 -3.28
C ALA A 33 -6.94 19.07 -2.18
N LEU A 34 -7.42 19.12 -0.94
CA LEU A 34 -6.73 19.73 0.20
C LEU A 34 -5.73 18.78 0.86
N ASN A 35 -6.10 17.50 1.01
CA ASN A 35 -5.34 16.50 1.77
C ASN A 35 -4.56 15.52 0.90
N ARG A 36 -4.54 15.68 -0.43
CA ARG A 36 -3.71 14.85 -1.31
C ARG A 36 -2.26 15.28 -1.18
N GLY A 37 -1.62 14.71 -0.16
CA GLY A 37 -0.23 14.89 0.23
C GLY A 37 0.79 14.30 -0.75
N ILE A 38 0.54 14.37 -2.06
CA ILE A 38 1.47 13.89 -3.08
C ILE A 38 1.38 14.86 -4.27
N THR A 39 2.53 15.38 -4.66
CA THR A 39 2.73 16.35 -5.75
C THR A 39 1.98 15.97 -7.04
N TYR A 40 1.23 16.92 -7.58
CA TYR A 40 0.42 16.77 -8.81
C TYR A 40 1.05 17.31 -10.07
N ILE A 41 2.19 17.98 -9.95
CA ILE A 41 3.09 18.08 -11.08
C ILE A 41 3.60 16.64 -11.19
N PRO A 42 3.13 15.81 -12.15
CA PRO A 42 3.90 14.63 -12.47
C PRO A 42 5.33 15.15 -12.67
N ALA A 43 6.32 14.49 -12.09
CA ALA A 43 7.68 14.70 -12.58
C ALA A 43 7.55 14.74 -14.11
N PRO A 44 8.05 15.80 -14.77
CA PRO A 44 7.70 16.05 -16.17
C PRO A 44 7.84 14.74 -16.93
N GLU A 45 6.95 14.44 -17.88
CA GLU A 45 6.87 13.11 -18.51
C GLU A 45 8.25 12.61 -19.01
N SER A 46 9.17 13.54 -19.25
CA SER A 46 10.59 13.39 -19.57
C SER A 46 11.54 13.04 -18.41
N THR A 47 11.09 12.96 -17.18
CA THR A 47 11.85 12.51 -16.01
C THR A 47 11.43 11.08 -15.73
N PRO A 48 11.97 10.10 -16.48
CA PRO A 48 11.71 8.70 -16.20
C PRO A 48 12.03 8.43 -14.74
N ILE A 49 11.17 7.65 -14.08
CA ILE A 49 11.52 7.05 -12.80
C ILE A 49 12.82 6.29 -13.06
N PRO A 50 13.93 6.60 -12.37
CA PRO A 50 15.17 5.90 -12.60
C PRO A 50 14.93 4.38 -12.53
N TRP A 51 15.50 3.64 -13.49
CA TRP A 51 15.36 2.18 -13.61
C TRP A 51 13.97 1.66 -14.01
N ALA A 52 13.05 2.50 -14.47
CA ALA A 52 11.72 2.09 -14.96
C ALA A 52 11.66 1.77 -16.47
N ASP A 53 12.82 1.74 -17.15
CA ASP A 53 12.93 1.57 -18.61
C ASP A 53 12.73 0.09 -19.06
N GLY A 54 12.53 -0.83 -18.13
CA GLY A 54 12.46 -2.28 -18.35
C GLY A 54 11.04 -2.88 -18.31
N PRO A 55 10.90 -4.21 -18.50
CA PRO A 55 9.61 -4.91 -18.42
C PRO A 55 8.93 -4.65 -17.06
N ILE A 56 7.67 -4.19 -17.09
CA ILE A 56 6.88 -3.81 -15.90
C ILE A 56 6.08 -5.02 -15.36
N LEU A 57 6.65 -6.23 -15.42
CA LEU A 57 6.02 -7.37 -14.75
C LEU A 57 6.62 -7.49 -13.35
N GLY A 58 5.77 -7.26 -12.35
CA GLY A 58 6.10 -7.44 -10.94
C GLY A 58 5.16 -8.45 -10.28
N VAL A 59 5.64 -9.09 -9.22
CA VAL A 59 4.82 -9.98 -8.37
C VAL A 59 4.81 -9.50 -6.93
N ASN A 60 3.70 -9.73 -6.23
CA ASN A 60 3.61 -9.51 -4.79
C ASN A 60 3.97 -10.81 -4.07
N ALA A 61 4.94 -10.75 -3.16
CA ALA A 61 5.42 -11.85 -2.35
C ALA A 61 5.24 -11.54 -0.85
N PHE A 62 3.98 -11.31 -0.44
CA PHE A 62 3.66 -10.77 0.89
C PHE A 62 4.25 -11.58 2.07
N HIS A 63 4.22 -12.91 2.00
CA HIS A 63 4.69 -13.78 3.10
C HIS A 63 6.15 -14.22 2.97
N LEU A 64 6.87 -13.77 1.93
CA LEU A 64 8.24 -14.24 1.70
C LEU A 64 9.19 -13.91 2.86
N HIS A 65 8.92 -12.83 3.60
CA HIS A 65 9.65 -12.43 4.82
C HIS A 65 9.45 -13.35 6.03
N LEU A 66 8.48 -14.27 5.99
CA LEU A 66 8.22 -15.26 7.04
C LEU A 66 8.77 -16.65 6.69
N GLU A 67 9.33 -16.80 5.47
CA GLU A 67 9.84 -18.08 5.01
C GLU A 67 11.13 -18.44 5.77
N ALA A 68 11.10 -19.55 6.50
CA ALA A 68 12.24 -20.01 7.29
C ALA A 68 13.20 -20.89 6.47
N ASP A 69 12.73 -21.51 5.38
CA ASP A 69 13.57 -22.34 4.50
C ASP A 69 14.19 -21.51 3.36
N PRO A 70 15.51 -21.31 3.32
CA PRO A 70 16.18 -20.59 2.24
C PRO A 70 15.94 -21.19 0.85
N LYS A 71 15.69 -22.50 0.75
CA LYS A 71 15.41 -23.16 -0.53
C LYS A 71 14.01 -22.79 -1.03
N ALA A 72 13.02 -22.74 -0.15
CA ALA A 72 11.67 -22.28 -0.49
C ALA A 72 11.66 -20.80 -0.90
N PHE A 73 12.43 -19.96 -0.20
CA PHE A 73 12.62 -18.56 -0.55
C PHE A 73 13.20 -18.42 -1.98
N THR A 74 14.32 -19.09 -2.24
CA THR A 74 15.00 -19.08 -3.55
C THR A 74 14.09 -19.61 -4.66
N ARG A 75 13.34 -20.68 -4.39
CA ARG A 75 12.39 -21.25 -5.35
C ARG A 75 11.30 -20.25 -5.72
N THR A 76 10.77 -19.49 -4.77
CA THR A 76 9.75 -18.48 -5.02
C THR A 76 10.27 -17.38 -5.94
N LEU A 77 11.48 -16.87 -5.67
CA LEU A 77 12.13 -15.88 -6.53
C LEU A 77 12.45 -16.44 -7.92
N LYS A 78 12.84 -17.72 -8.01
CA LYS A 78 13.05 -18.40 -9.29
C LYS A 78 11.75 -18.49 -10.10
N LEU A 79 10.65 -18.87 -9.47
CA LEU A 79 9.34 -18.93 -10.13
C LEU A 79 8.89 -17.56 -10.63
N ALA A 80 9.12 -16.50 -9.86
CA ALA A 80 8.86 -15.12 -10.29
C ALA A 80 9.69 -14.75 -11.52
N ARG A 81 10.98 -15.10 -11.53
CA ARG A 81 11.85 -14.90 -12.70
C ARG A 81 11.39 -15.72 -13.91
N ASP A 82 11.04 -16.98 -13.73
CA ASP A 82 10.60 -17.88 -14.80
C ASP A 82 9.26 -17.41 -15.43
N LEU A 83 8.42 -16.72 -14.65
CA LEU A 83 7.22 -16.00 -15.13
C LEU A 83 7.57 -14.75 -15.98
N GLY A 84 8.81 -14.29 -15.94
CA GLY A 84 9.28 -13.06 -16.60
C GLY A 84 9.17 -11.82 -15.72
N ALA A 85 8.88 -11.97 -14.42
CA ALA A 85 8.85 -10.83 -13.51
C ALA A 85 10.28 -10.35 -13.19
N THR A 86 10.46 -9.04 -13.26
CA THR A 86 11.73 -8.35 -12.96
C THR A 86 11.67 -7.62 -11.61
N HIS A 87 10.49 -7.51 -11.02
CA HIS A 87 10.24 -6.82 -9.76
C HIS A 87 9.48 -7.71 -8.78
N VAL A 88 9.84 -7.63 -7.50
CA VAL A 88 9.12 -8.28 -6.41
C VAL A 88 8.80 -7.24 -5.35
N ARG A 89 7.53 -7.19 -4.94
CA ARG A 89 7.11 -6.42 -3.76
C ARG A 89 6.95 -7.38 -2.59
N MET A 90 7.71 -7.15 -1.53
CA MET A 90 7.58 -7.89 -0.26
C MET A 90 7.13 -6.95 0.86
N GLN A 91 6.60 -7.54 1.93
CA GLN A 91 6.28 -6.81 3.16
C GLN A 91 7.50 -6.83 4.09
N LEU A 92 7.82 -5.68 4.66
CA LEU A 92 8.80 -5.53 5.74
C LEU A 92 8.06 -4.91 6.93
N PRO A 93 7.54 -5.74 7.86
CA PRO A 93 6.79 -5.22 8.99
C PRO A 93 7.73 -4.45 9.90
N TRP A 94 7.24 -3.31 10.38
CA TRP A 94 8.04 -2.41 11.21
C TRP A 94 8.36 -3.06 12.57
N GLU A 95 7.45 -3.87 13.11
CA GLU A 95 7.69 -4.65 14.33
C GLU A 95 8.83 -5.69 14.22
N ASP A 96 9.25 -6.07 13.01
CA ASP A 96 10.41 -6.97 12.81
C ASP A 96 11.74 -6.20 12.73
N ILE A 97 11.70 -4.88 12.51
CA ILE A 97 12.89 -4.01 12.36
C ILE A 97 13.12 -3.20 13.64
N GLU A 98 12.05 -2.63 14.22
CA GLU A 98 12.05 -1.87 15.46
C GLU A 98 11.35 -2.65 16.58
N ILE A 99 11.93 -3.80 16.94
CA ILE A 99 11.31 -4.83 17.79
C ILE A 99 11.02 -4.31 19.20
N HIS A 100 11.93 -3.52 19.77
CA HIS A 100 11.87 -3.07 21.18
C HIS A 100 11.38 -1.62 21.34
N GLY A 101 11.27 -0.87 20.24
CA GLY A 101 10.80 0.50 20.28
C GLY A 101 11.32 1.34 19.13
N ARG A 102 10.77 2.55 19.00
CA ARG A 102 11.10 3.43 17.89
C ARG A 102 12.57 3.81 17.89
N GLY A 103 13.26 3.59 16.77
CA GLY A 103 14.69 3.84 16.61
C GLY A 103 15.61 2.81 17.28
N ASP A 104 15.08 1.71 17.83
CA ASP A 104 15.87 0.58 18.35
C ASP A 104 15.89 -0.56 17.32
N PHE A 105 17.03 -0.76 16.68
CA PHE A 105 17.24 -1.77 15.62
C PHE A 105 17.95 -3.03 16.12
N GLU A 106 18.02 -3.24 17.43
CA GLU A 106 18.60 -4.45 18.00
C GLU A 106 17.52 -5.51 18.27
N ASP A 107 17.79 -6.77 17.92
CA ASP A 107 17.00 -7.91 18.35
C ASP A 107 17.60 -8.52 19.62
N ARG A 108 16.89 -8.32 20.74
CA ARG A 108 17.22 -8.87 22.07
C ARG A 108 16.25 -9.97 22.53
N ARG A 109 15.49 -10.60 21.62
CA ARG A 109 14.49 -11.63 21.99
C ARG A 109 15.13 -12.93 22.50
N HIS A 110 16.32 -13.27 22.00
CA HIS A 110 17.01 -14.54 22.30
C HIS A 110 18.51 -14.35 22.61
N PRO A 111 18.88 -13.53 23.61
CA PRO A 111 20.26 -13.17 23.88
C PRO A 111 21.11 -14.39 24.27
N ASP A 112 20.52 -15.37 24.95
CA ASP A 112 21.23 -16.60 25.37
C ASP A 112 21.54 -17.55 24.21
N THR A 113 20.83 -17.43 23.08
CA THR A 113 20.95 -18.37 21.95
C THR A 113 21.74 -17.77 20.79
N VAL A 114 21.47 -16.52 20.44
CA VAL A 114 22.05 -15.86 19.26
C VAL A 114 22.75 -14.54 19.59
N GLY A 115 22.79 -14.15 20.87
CA GLY A 115 23.28 -12.84 21.28
C GLY A 115 22.28 -11.72 20.95
N ILE A 116 22.74 -10.48 21.14
CA ILE A 116 22.05 -9.30 20.64
C ILE A 116 22.53 -9.08 19.21
N ILE A 117 21.61 -9.13 18.25
CA ILE A 117 21.91 -9.01 16.81
C ILE A 117 21.19 -7.82 16.20
N SER A 118 21.60 -7.39 15.02
CA SER A 118 20.85 -6.39 14.26
C SER A 118 19.52 -6.98 13.79
N ALA A 119 18.41 -6.28 13.98
CA ALA A 119 17.10 -6.66 13.45
C ALA A 119 17.11 -6.71 11.90
N TRP A 120 18.02 -5.98 11.25
CA TRP A 120 18.23 -6.02 9.79
C TRP A 120 18.90 -7.31 9.30
N GLN A 121 19.59 -8.05 10.18
CA GLN A 121 20.35 -9.24 9.79
C GLN A 121 19.49 -10.31 9.10
N LYS A 122 18.18 -10.36 9.43
CA LYS A 122 17.21 -11.23 8.76
C LYS A 122 17.05 -10.94 7.26
N TYR A 123 17.22 -9.68 6.85
CA TYR A 123 16.97 -9.18 5.50
C TYR A 123 18.23 -8.97 4.67
N ASP A 124 19.40 -8.91 5.30
CA ASP A 124 20.70 -8.74 4.64
C ASP A 124 21.29 -10.05 4.08
N ALA A 125 20.71 -11.20 4.46
CA ALA A 125 21.16 -12.54 4.05
C ALA A 125 20.57 -12.99 2.70
#